data_AF-A0A925R5G8-F1
#
_entry.id   AF-A0A925R5G8-F1
#
_cell.length_a   1.000
_cell.length_b   1.000
_cell.length_c   1.000
_cell.angle_alpha   90.00
_cell.angle_beta   90.00
_cell.angle_gamma   90.00
#
_symmetry.space_group_name_H-M   'P 1'
#
loop_
_entity.id
_entity.type
_entity.pdbx_description
1 polymer ?
#
loop_
_entity_poly.entity_id
_entity_poly.type
_entity_poly.pdbx_seq_one_letter_code
_entity_poly.pdbx_strand_id
1 'polypeptide(L)' 'EITLGDLEVLGADEVDMLTLKQAGLVGQLAKVVKVIKTGELTKKVVLKGVGATAAAKAAIEAAGGSVA' A
#
# COMPACT_ATOMS: atom_id res chain seq x y z
N GLU A 1 -9.03 -0.07 4.73
CA GLU A 1 -7.94 0.90 4.49
C GLU A 1 -6.61 0.24 4.82
N ILE A 2 -5.50 0.77 4.31
CA ILE A 2 -4.15 0.23 4.59
C ILE A 2 -3.24 1.38 5.00
N THR A 3 -2.37 1.14 5.97
CA THR A 3 -1.39 2.12 6.43
C THR A 3 -0.02 1.92 5.76
N LEU A 4 0.83 2.94 5.81
CA LEU A 4 2.21 2.83 5.32
C LEU A 4 3.02 1.82 6.14
N GLY A 5 2.77 1.75 7.45
CA GLY A 5 3.38 0.75 8.32
C GLY A 5 3.03 -0.70 7.93
N ASP A 6 1.78 -0.96 7.53
CA ASP A 6 1.38 -2.29 7.04
C ASP A 6 2.16 -2.68 5.77
N LEU A 7 2.37 -1.73 4.86
CA LEU A 7 3.16 -1.95 3.64
C LEU A 7 4.65 -2.18 3.97
N GLU A 8 5.18 -1.51 4.98
CA GLU A 8 6.56 -1.70 5.43
C GLU A 8 6.79 -3.10 6.02
N VAL A 9 5.86 -3.57 6.84
CA VAL A 9 5.86 -4.92 7.43
C VAL A 9 5.66 -5.98 6.35
N LEU A 10 4.74 -5.73 5.40
CA LEU A 10 4.50 -6.62 4.26
C LEU A 10 5.78 -6.85 3.46
N GLY A 11 6.58 -5.80 3.28
CA GLY A 11 7.89 -5.89 2.62
C GLY A 11 7.84 -6.39 1.17
N ALA A 12 6.68 -6.28 0.52
CA ALA A 12 6.50 -6.65 -0.87
C ALA A 12 6.84 -5.45 -1.78
N ASP A 13 7.67 -5.68 -2.79
CA ASP A 13 8.01 -4.67 -3.80
C ASP A 13 6.79 -4.28 -4.66
N GLU A 14 5.92 -5.24 -4.96
CA GLU A 14 4.65 -5.01 -5.66
C GLU A 14 3.45 -5.36 -4.78
N VAL A 15 2.51 -4.42 -4.68
CA VAL A 15 1.33 -4.52 -3.84
C VAL A 15 0.08 -4.31 -4.71
N ASP A 16 -0.66 -5.39 -4.89
CA ASP A 16 -1.94 -5.41 -5.56
C ASP A 16 -3.05 -5.88 -4.61
N MET A 17 -4.30 -5.87 -5.08
CA MET A 17 -5.45 -6.29 -4.27
C MET A 17 -5.39 -7.77 -3.86
N LEU A 18 -4.59 -8.60 -4.54
CA LEU A 18 -4.45 -10.03 -4.31
C LEU A 18 -3.38 -10.30 -3.24
N THR A 19 -2.21 -9.65 -3.33
CA THR A 19 -1.15 -9.62 -2.32
C THR A 19 -1.71 -9.12 -0.98
N LEU A 20 -2.52 -8.06 -1.00
CA LEU A 20 -3.14 -7.52 0.21
C LEU A 20 -4.13 -8.49 0.87
N LYS A 21 -4.84 -9.30 0.06
CA LYS A 21 -5.73 -10.35 0.56
C LYS A 21 -4.95 -11.55 1.10
N GLN A 22 -3.88 -11.96 0.41
CA GLN A 22 -3.01 -13.04 0.86
C GLN A 22 -2.30 -12.71 2.17
N ALA A 23 -1.90 -11.44 2.34
CA ALA A 23 -1.31 -10.93 3.57
C ALA A 23 -2.33 -10.75 4.71
N GLY A 24 -3.63 -10.92 4.45
CA GLY A 24 -4.68 -10.71 5.44
C GLY A 24 -4.92 -9.25 5.83
N LEU A 25 -4.24 -8.29 5.17
CA LEU A 25 -4.42 -6.85 5.40
C LEU A 25 -5.78 -6.34 4.91
N VAL A 26 -6.37 -7.06 3.94
CA VAL A 26 -7.65 -6.72 3.34
C VAL A 26 -8.55 -7.95 3.34
N GLY A 27 -9.79 -7.79 3.81
CA GLY A 27 -10.78 -8.86 3.76
C GLY A 27 -11.09 -9.31 2.33
N GLN A 28 -11.36 -10.61 2.14
CA GLN A 28 -11.63 -11.19 0.81
C GLN A 28 -12.79 -10.51 0.06
N LEU A 29 -13.78 -9.99 0.82
CA LEU A 29 -14.96 -9.29 0.32
C LEU A 29 -14.72 -7.80 0.03
N ALA A 30 -13.56 -7.25 0.38
CA ALA A 30 -13.28 -5.84 0.13
C ALA A 30 -13.15 -5.60 -1.38
N LYS A 31 -13.93 -4.62 -1.85
CA LYS A 31 -13.97 -4.20 -3.26
C LYS A 31 -13.19 -2.92 -3.52
N VAL A 32 -13.01 -2.09 -2.49
CA VAL A 32 -12.32 -0.81 -2.58
C VAL A 32 -11.37 -0.71 -1.40
N VAL A 33 -10.11 -0.40 -1.71
CA VAL A 33 -9.06 -0.22 -0.72
C VAL A 33 -8.32 1.06 -1.02
N LYS A 34 -7.99 1.81 0.03
CA LYS A 34 -7.23 3.04 -0.06
C LYS A 34 -6.08 3.04 0.93
N VAL A 35 -4.92 3.50 0.49
CA VAL A 35 -3.73 3.68 1.32
C VAL A 35 -3.73 5.07 1.96
N ILE A 36 -3.54 5.11 3.28
CA ILE A 36 -3.51 6.33 4.09
C ILE A 36 -2.11 6.55 4.67
N LYS A 37 -1.72 7.81 4.85
CA LYS A 37 -0.44 8.17 5.45
C LYS A 37 -0.50 7.97 6.96
N THR A 38 -0.21 6.76 7.40
CA THR A 38 -0.08 6.40 8.82
C THR A 38 1.12 5.50 8.99
N GLY A 39 2.06 5.90 9.84
CA GLY A 39 3.39 5.30 9.92
C GLY A 39 4.35 5.83 8.87
N GLU A 40 5.53 5.22 8.82
CA GLU A 40 6.58 5.51 7.85
C GLU A 40 6.67 4.38 6.83
N LEU A 41 7.15 4.71 5.63
CA LEU A 41 7.47 3.73 4.59
C LEU A 41 8.90 3.99 4.13
N THR A 42 9.80 3.11 4.50
CA THR A 42 11.22 3.17 4.11
C THR A 42 11.53 2.34 2.87
N LYS A 43 10.66 1.39 2.54
CA LYS A 43 10.83 0.46 1.42
C LYS A 43 10.16 0.98 0.15
N LYS A 44 10.78 0.66 -0.97
CA LYS A 44 10.18 0.87 -2.29
C LYS A 44 8.97 -0.04 -2.44
N VAL A 45 7.80 0.55 -2.72
CA VAL A 45 6.55 -0.19 -2.95
C VAL A 45 5.87 0.32 -4.22
N VAL A 46 5.45 -0.60 -5.08
CA VAL A 46 4.69 -0.32 -6.28
C VAL A 46 3.25 -0.78 -6.07
N LEU A 47 2.32 0.17 -5.96
CA LEU A 47 0.89 -0.11 -5.89
C LEU A 47 0.32 -0.30 -7.30
N LYS A 48 -0.39 -1.41 -7.52
CA LYS A 48 -1.13 -1.70 -8.77
C LYS A 48 -2.62 -1.86 -8.50
N GLY A 49 -3.44 -0.97 -9.06
CA GLY A 49 -4.90 -1.05 -8.94
C GLY A 49 -5.42 -0.77 -7.52
N VAL A 50 -4.62 -0.10 -6.69
CA VAL A 50 -4.97 0.31 -5.33
C VAL A 50 -4.87 1.82 -5.22
N GLY A 51 -5.94 2.46 -4.74
CA GLY A 51 -5.94 3.91 -4.56
C GLY A 51 -5.04 4.32 -3.39
N ALA A 52 -4.35 5.45 -3.52
CA ALA A 52 -3.63 6.08 -2.41
C ALA A 52 -4.20 7.48 -2.14
N THR A 53 -4.18 7.91 -0.89
CA THR A 53 -4.39 9.33 -0.54
C THR A 53 -3.21 10.17 -1.05
N ALA A 54 -3.42 11.47 -1.28
CA ALA A 54 -2.37 12.37 -1.75
C ALA A 54 -1.13 12.32 -0.83
N ALA A 55 -1.34 12.30 0.49
CA ALA A 55 -0.27 12.21 1.47
C ALA A 55 0.46 10.86 1.44
N ALA A 56 -0.26 9.75 1.22
CA ALA A 56 0.35 8.42 1.11
C ALA A 56 1.13 8.26 -0.20
N LYS A 57 0.58 8.76 -1.32
CA LYS A 57 1.25 8.76 -2.63
C LYS A 57 2.60 9.48 -2.55
N ALA A 58 2.62 10.65 -1.92
CA ALA A 58 3.87 11.40 -1.71
C ALA A 58 4.90 10.61 -0.88
N ALA A 59 4.47 9.90 0.17
CA ALA A 59 5.36 9.05 0.96
C ALA A 59 5.89 7.84 0.17
N ILE A 60 5.03 7.20 -0.63
CA ILE A 60 5.41 6.07 -1.50
C ILE A 60 6.41 6.51 -2.56
N GLU A 61 6.17 7.65 -3.21
CA GLU A 61 7.10 8.22 -4.19
C GLU A 61 8.42 8.66 -3.54
N ALA A 62 8.38 9.21 -2.32
CA ALA A 62 9.59 9.55 -1.56
C ALA A 62 10.43 8.32 -1.19
N ALA A 63 9.78 7.16 -0.96
CA ALA A 63 10.45 5.88 -0.77
C ALA A 63 10.93 5.23 -2.10
N GLY A 64 10.77 5.91 -3.24
CA GLY A 64 11.15 5.43 -4.57
C GLY A 64 10.14 4.46 -5.21
N GLY A 65 8.94 4.39 -4.65
CA GLY A 65 7.81 3.59 -5.11
C GLY A 65 7.00 4.25 -6.23
N SER A 66 5.87 3.64 -6.58
CA SER A 66 4.96 4.15 -7.61
C SER A 66 3.52 3.73 -7.33
N VAL A 67 2.56 4.54 -7.79
CA VAL A 67 1.12 4.23 -7.65
C VAL A 67 0.49 4.30 -9.04
N ALA A 68 -0.01 3.16 -9.53
CA ALA A 68 -0.62 2.98 -10.85
C ALA A 68 -2.02 2.37 -10.77
#